data_AF-A0A257JG46-F1
#
_entry.id   AF-A0A257JG46-F1
#
_cell.length_a   1.000
_cell.length_b   1.000
_cell.length_c   1.000
_cell.angle_alpha   90.00
_cell.angle_beta   90.00
_cell.angle_gamma   90.00
#
_symmetry.space_group_name_H-M   'P 1'
#
loop_
_entity.id
_entity.type
_entity.pdbx_description
1 polymer ?
#
loop_
_entity_poly.entity_id
_entity_poly.type
_entity_poly.pdbx_seq_one_letter_code
_entity_poly.pdbx_strand_id
1 'polypeptide(L)'
;APTFKPGSIDPTGSVQTLVVQPDGKILVGGSFATINGVARNRVARLNADGTLDTTFDPGAGANSTVNAITVLDDGRLLIGGSFSSVDNVSRNGVARLSTTGALDRSFGSATANAATTINALTLQPDGKILQRGNFVSVSIAPVVPGTTNTTTSSFGLVRLAADGVPDSSVTISGFAGLTQDSSVILDDGRILVAHATPSLALNGDVRTGLTLLVPQTGIGFGSVLRPTYVVAGQNVTSGTVFPGNTTGPVTYQWRKGGTPLAPVADRIAGTNSRTLAFTNTQVSDAGTYDCVVTDGAGSATTNSFVLTVAAAAPTVSLPAASATAASSSTASPTLTYREGTSLALFASASGSGPLSYQWQRGGVDIPGATASALDLGALTAANVGVYTVKVSNSIAPAGVVSAGLT
;
A
#
# COMPACT_ATOMS: atom_id res chain seq x y z
N ALA A 1 6.90 -22.05 -8.23
CA ALA A 1 7.47 -21.21 -9.30
C ALA A 1 6.78 -19.85 -9.27
N PRO A 2 7.46 -18.73 -9.59
CA PRO A 2 6.78 -17.44 -9.70
C PRO A 2 5.70 -17.55 -10.80
N THR A 3 4.44 -17.28 -10.45
CA THR A 3 3.28 -17.31 -11.36
C THR A 3 3.10 -16.02 -12.13
N PHE A 4 3.93 -15.01 -11.86
CA PHE A 4 3.88 -13.70 -12.47
C PHE A 4 4.29 -13.76 -13.95
N LYS A 5 3.37 -13.38 -14.82
CA LYS A 5 3.53 -13.30 -16.27
C LYS A 5 3.59 -11.82 -16.65
N PRO A 6 4.79 -11.21 -16.73
CA PRO A 6 4.90 -9.83 -17.17
C PRO A 6 4.34 -9.74 -18.60
N GLY A 7 3.23 -9.03 -18.78
CA GLY A 7 2.69 -8.73 -20.10
C GLY A 7 3.68 -7.90 -20.92
N SER A 8 3.58 -7.98 -22.26
CA SER A 8 4.29 -7.06 -23.13
C SER A 8 3.57 -5.70 -23.13
N ILE A 9 4.30 -4.64 -22.79
CA ILE A 9 3.90 -3.29 -23.21
C ILE A 9 4.29 -3.12 -24.68
N ASP A 10 3.63 -2.20 -25.40
CA ASP A 10 4.07 -1.92 -26.76
C ASP A 10 5.57 -1.49 -26.79
N PRO A 11 6.29 -1.73 -27.90
CA PRO A 11 7.75 -1.55 -27.94
C PRO A 11 8.22 -0.10 -27.77
N THR A 12 7.32 0.87 -27.84
CA THR A 12 7.62 2.31 -27.85
C THR A 12 7.23 3.00 -26.54
N GLY A 13 6.42 2.34 -25.72
CA GLY A 13 5.93 2.83 -24.44
C GLY A 13 6.89 2.52 -23.30
N SER A 14 6.97 3.43 -22.33
CA SER A 14 7.62 3.20 -21.06
C SER A 14 6.59 3.13 -19.93
N VAL A 15 6.91 2.38 -18.88
CA VAL A 15 6.20 2.42 -17.61
C VAL A 15 6.91 3.42 -16.70
N GLN A 16 6.18 4.40 -16.19
CA GLN A 16 6.70 5.45 -15.30
C GLN A 16 6.28 5.23 -13.84
N THR A 17 5.19 4.50 -13.61
CA THR A 17 4.67 4.28 -12.26
C THR A 17 3.96 2.93 -12.15
N LEU A 18 4.13 2.28 -10.99
CA LEU A 18 3.48 1.04 -10.61
C LEU A 18 2.92 1.19 -9.19
N VAL A 19 1.68 0.77 -8.98
CA VAL A 19 1.04 0.79 -7.65
C VAL A 19 0.33 -0.53 -7.41
N VAL A 20 0.72 -1.24 -6.36
CA VAL A 20 0.03 -2.46 -5.92
C VAL A 20 -1.19 -2.08 -5.09
N GLN A 21 -2.35 -2.64 -5.44
CA GLN A 21 -3.61 -2.47 -4.72
C GLN A 21 -3.77 -3.50 -3.60
N PRO A 22 -4.65 -3.27 -2.60
CA PRO A 22 -4.87 -4.21 -1.50
C PRO A 22 -5.33 -5.62 -1.93
N ASP A 23 -5.99 -5.74 -3.08
CA ASP A 23 -6.42 -7.02 -3.66
C ASP A 23 -5.30 -7.74 -4.44
N GLY A 24 -4.07 -7.21 -4.41
CA GLY A 24 -2.91 -7.75 -5.12
C GLY A 24 -2.84 -7.39 -6.60
N LYS A 25 -3.81 -6.65 -7.14
CA LYS A 25 -3.73 -6.13 -8.51
C LYS A 25 -2.71 -5.00 -8.62
N ILE A 26 -2.23 -4.74 -9.82
CA ILE A 26 -1.14 -3.79 -10.08
C ILE A 26 -1.61 -2.75 -11.08
N LEU A 27 -1.64 -1.49 -10.67
CA LEU A 27 -1.88 -0.36 -11.56
C LEU A 27 -0.58 0.02 -12.25
N VAL A 28 -0.68 0.34 -13.54
CA VAL A 28 0.45 0.68 -14.40
C VAL A 28 0.15 2.01 -15.08
N GLY A 29 1.08 2.96 -14.98
CA GLY A 29 1.01 4.25 -15.65
C GLY A 29 2.28 4.54 -16.45
N GLY A 30 2.16 5.21 -17.60
CA GLY A 30 3.33 5.53 -18.43
C GLY A 30 2.98 6.18 -19.77
N SER A 31 3.76 5.91 -20.81
CA SER A 31 3.57 6.43 -22.18
C SER A 31 3.04 5.39 -23.18
N PHE A 32 2.78 4.17 -22.73
CA PHE A 32 2.29 3.07 -23.57
C PHE A 32 0.86 3.32 -24.11
N ALA A 33 0.56 2.69 -25.24
CA ALA A 33 -0.76 2.65 -25.88
C ALA A 33 -1.44 1.28 -25.72
N THR A 34 -0.66 0.20 -25.60
CA THR A 34 -1.21 -1.16 -25.44
C THR A 34 -0.49 -1.98 -24.39
N ILE A 35 -1.22 -2.94 -23.80
CA ILE A 35 -0.68 -4.03 -23.00
C ILE A 35 -1.19 -5.35 -23.59
N ASN A 36 -0.27 -6.25 -23.94
CA ASN A 36 -0.57 -7.52 -24.61
C ASN A 36 -1.44 -7.32 -25.87
N GLY A 37 -1.22 -6.25 -26.62
CA GLY A 37 -1.99 -5.90 -27.83
C GLY A 37 -3.38 -5.32 -27.58
N VAL A 38 -3.84 -5.25 -26.32
CA VAL A 38 -5.11 -4.60 -25.95
C VAL A 38 -4.86 -3.12 -25.70
N ALA A 39 -5.66 -2.26 -26.32
CA ALA A 39 -5.59 -0.82 -26.14
C ALA A 39 -5.84 -0.43 -24.68
N ARG A 40 -4.83 0.18 -24.07
CA ARG A 40 -4.85 0.76 -22.71
C ARG A 40 -3.95 1.97 -22.73
N ASN A 41 -4.53 3.11 -23.06
CA ASN A 41 -3.76 4.34 -23.26
C ASN A 41 -3.26 4.89 -21.92
N ARG A 42 -1.95 4.72 -21.69
CA ARG A 42 -1.14 5.27 -20.58
C ARG A 42 -1.53 4.86 -19.17
N VAL A 43 -2.66 4.19 -18.97
CA VAL A 43 -3.12 3.64 -17.68
C VAL A 43 -3.73 2.27 -17.90
N ALA A 44 -3.35 1.31 -17.06
CA ALA A 44 -3.92 -0.04 -17.05
C ALA A 44 -3.89 -0.64 -15.64
N ARG A 45 -4.59 -1.76 -15.48
CA ARG A 45 -4.47 -2.62 -14.31
C ARG A 45 -4.14 -4.04 -14.73
N LEU A 46 -3.25 -4.69 -14.00
CA LEU A 46 -2.89 -6.09 -14.13
C LEU A 46 -3.45 -6.85 -12.92
N ASN A 47 -3.77 -8.13 -13.11
CA ASN A 47 -4.04 -9.06 -12.03
C ASN A 47 -2.74 -9.37 -11.26
N ALA A 48 -2.88 -9.99 -10.09
CA ALA A 48 -1.73 -10.38 -9.26
C ALA A 48 -0.75 -11.35 -9.98
N ASP A 49 -1.23 -12.08 -10.98
CA ASP A 49 -0.42 -12.95 -11.83
C ASP A 49 0.21 -12.23 -13.03
N GLY A 50 0.08 -10.91 -13.13
CA GLY A 50 0.64 -10.08 -14.21
C GLY A 50 -0.19 -10.05 -15.50
N THR A 51 -1.26 -10.84 -15.60
CA THR A 51 -2.18 -10.78 -16.75
C THR A 51 -2.98 -9.48 -16.75
N LEU A 52 -3.43 -9.02 -17.93
CA LEU A 52 -4.22 -7.80 -18.03
C LEU A 52 -5.59 -7.95 -17.35
N ASP A 53 -5.94 -7.02 -16.46
CA ASP A 53 -7.31 -6.93 -15.94
C ASP A 53 -8.20 -6.23 -16.98
N THR A 54 -8.99 -7.03 -17.69
CA THR A 54 -9.89 -6.54 -18.73
C THR A 54 -11.09 -5.77 -18.18
N THR A 55 -11.41 -5.92 -16.87
CA THR A 55 -12.52 -5.20 -16.22
C THR A 55 -12.19 -3.75 -15.87
N PHE A 56 -10.91 -3.38 -15.97
CA PHE A 56 -10.46 -2.00 -15.80
C PHE A 56 -10.34 -1.31 -17.15
N ASP A 57 -11.24 -0.41 -17.52
CA ASP A 57 -11.23 0.27 -18.82
C ASP A 57 -11.21 1.80 -18.67
N PRO A 58 -10.12 2.48 -19.07
CA PRO A 58 -10.02 3.93 -19.04
C PRO A 58 -10.69 4.62 -20.25
N GLY A 59 -11.41 3.87 -21.10
CA GLY A 59 -12.01 4.38 -22.33
C GLY A 59 -10.93 4.79 -23.33
N ALA A 60 -11.00 6.02 -23.86
CA ALA A 60 -9.91 6.53 -24.70
C ALA A 60 -8.59 6.74 -23.91
N GLY A 61 -8.65 6.71 -22.58
CA GLY A 61 -7.50 6.90 -21.68
C GLY A 61 -6.95 8.32 -21.71
N ALA A 62 -5.77 8.51 -21.11
CA ALA A 62 -5.08 9.81 -21.18
C ALA A 62 -4.51 10.03 -22.58
N ASN A 63 -4.46 11.28 -23.06
CA ASN A 63 -3.87 11.57 -24.37
C ASN A 63 -2.33 11.66 -24.35
N SER A 64 -1.72 11.82 -23.17
CA SER A 64 -0.27 11.91 -22.97
C SER A 64 0.16 11.10 -21.74
N THR A 65 1.46 11.12 -21.43
CA THR A 65 2.10 10.32 -20.40
C THR A 65 1.45 10.50 -19.03
N VAL A 66 1.22 9.39 -18.33
CA VAL A 66 0.87 9.34 -16.91
C VAL A 66 2.13 9.06 -16.10
N ASN A 67 2.52 10.02 -15.27
CA ASN A 67 3.76 9.99 -14.48
C ASN A 67 3.50 9.44 -13.07
N ALA A 68 2.30 9.61 -12.54
CA ALA A 68 1.95 9.24 -11.17
C ALA A 68 0.55 8.64 -11.09
N ILE A 69 0.40 7.62 -10.23
CA ILE A 69 -0.89 7.05 -9.82
C ILE A 69 -0.95 7.04 -8.29
N THR A 70 -2.10 7.37 -7.72
CA THR A 70 -2.37 7.23 -6.29
C THR A 70 -3.73 6.56 -6.11
N VAL A 71 -3.80 5.53 -5.28
CA VAL A 71 -5.06 4.89 -4.89
C VAL A 71 -5.67 5.67 -3.73
N LEU A 72 -6.95 6.00 -3.83
CA LEU A 72 -7.75 6.63 -2.77
C LEU A 72 -8.32 5.58 -1.82
N ASP A 73 -8.70 6.01 -0.61
CA ASP A 73 -9.22 5.09 0.42
C ASP A 73 -10.51 4.37 0.00
N ASP A 74 -11.29 4.95 -0.91
CA ASP A 74 -12.49 4.37 -1.50
C ASP A 74 -12.21 3.47 -2.74
N GLY A 75 -10.94 3.21 -3.05
CA GLY A 75 -10.50 2.40 -4.18
C GLY A 75 -10.49 3.11 -5.53
N ARG A 76 -10.94 4.37 -5.61
CA ARG A 76 -10.75 5.21 -6.80
C ARG A 76 -9.27 5.57 -6.96
N LEU A 77 -8.96 6.18 -8.09
CA LEU A 77 -7.58 6.42 -8.50
C LEU A 77 -7.41 7.88 -8.87
N LEU A 78 -6.33 8.51 -8.43
CA LEU A 78 -5.84 9.74 -9.01
C LEU A 78 -4.71 9.44 -9.96
N ILE A 79 -4.76 10.05 -11.14
CA ILE A 79 -3.69 10.00 -12.13
C ILE A 79 -3.14 11.41 -12.35
N GLY A 80 -1.81 11.49 -12.45
CA GLY A 80 -1.06 12.72 -12.64
C GLY A 80 -0.09 12.56 -13.81
N GLY A 81 0.00 13.54 -14.70
CA GLY A 81 0.87 13.45 -15.87
C GLY A 81 0.93 14.71 -16.71
N SER A 82 1.38 14.55 -17.95
CA SER A 82 1.48 15.62 -18.96
C SER A 82 0.28 15.64 -19.92
N PHE A 83 -0.82 15.00 -19.54
CA PHE A 83 -2.03 14.92 -20.36
C PHE A 83 -2.87 16.19 -20.26
N SER A 84 -3.59 16.49 -21.35
CA SER A 84 -4.58 17.57 -21.42
C SER A 84 -6.01 17.04 -21.56
N SER A 85 -6.17 15.73 -21.69
CA SER A 85 -7.47 15.06 -21.66
C SER A 85 -7.36 13.61 -21.19
N VAL A 86 -8.47 13.12 -20.64
CA VAL A 86 -8.68 11.71 -20.29
C VAL A 86 -10.06 11.33 -20.80
N ASP A 87 -10.19 10.21 -21.50
CA ASP A 87 -11.45 9.78 -22.11
C ASP A 87 -12.12 10.89 -22.96
N ASN A 88 -11.29 11.62 -23.72
CA ASN A 88 -11.67 12.80 -24.52
C ASN A 88 -12.28 13.98 -23.72
N VAL A 89 -12.27 13.92 -22.39
CA VAL A 89 -12.69 15.03 -21.53
C VAL A 89 -11.46 15.83 -21.13
N SER A 90 -11.54 17.16 -21.25
CA SER A 90 -10.42 18.05 -20.89
C SER A 90 -10.03 17.90 -19.43
N ARG A 91 -8.73 17.67 -19.18
CA ARG A 91 -8.11 17.46 -17.87
C ARG A 91 -6.68 17.96 -17.92
N ASN A 92 -6.34 18.94 -17.10
CA ASN A 92 -5.00 19.54 -17.10
C ASN A 92 -4.08 18.82 -16.12
N GLY A 93 -3.47 17.74 -16.58
CA GLY A 93 -2.44 16.99 -15.86
C GLY A 93 -2.91 16.19 -14.65
N VAL A 94 -4.16 16.35 -14.19
CA VAL A 94 -4.75 15.56 -13.10
C VAL A 94 -6.16 15.07 -13.46
N ALA A 95 -6.48 13.83 -13.10
CA ALA A 95 -7.82 13.27 -13.21
C ALA A 95 -8.07 12.21 -12.13
N ARG A 96 -9.34 11.97 -11.82
CA ARG A 96 -9.77 10.85 -10.97
C ARG A 96 -10.48 9.80 -11.81
N LEU A 97 -10.16 8.53 -11.59
CA LEU A 97 -10.81 7.38 -12.21
C LEU A 97 -11.55 6.57 -11.16
N SER A 98 -12.62 5.89 -11.57
CA SER A 98 -13.33 4.91 -10.76
C SER A 98 -12.47 3.66 -10.51
N THR A 99 -12.95 2.77 -9.65
CA THR A 99 -12.37 1.44 -9.41
C THR A 99 -12.33 0.56 -10.67
N THR A 100 -13.13 0.88 -11.68
CA THR A 100 -13.19 0.21 -12.99
C THR A 100 -12.44 0.98 -14.08
N GLY A 101 -11.76 2.08 -13.75
CA GLY A 101 -10.96 2.86 -14.70
C GLY A 101 -11.72 3.97 -15.42
N ALA A 102 -13.04 4.01 -15.34
CA ALA A 102 -13.85 5.05 -15.96
C ALA A 102 -13.55 6.43 -15.36
N LEU A 103 -13.52 7.47 -16.19
CA LEU A 103 -13.27 8.84 -15.73
C LEU A 103 -14.38 9.33 -14.77
N ASP A 104 -13.99 9.77 -13.58
CA ASP A 104 -14.86 10.48 -12.65
C ASP A 104 -15.01 11.95 -13.07
N ARG A 105 -16.14 12.24 -13.72
CA ARG A 105 -16.47 13.58 -14.21
C ARG A 105 -16.81 14.59 -13.11
N SER A 106 -17.01 14.14 -11.86
CA SER A 106 -17.27 15.02 -10.72
C SER A 106 -16.00 15.65 -10.12
N PHE A 107 -14.82 15.10 -10.45
CA PHE A 107 -13.55 15.54 -9.88
C PHE A 107 -12.92 16.68 -10.69
N GLY A 108 -13.02 17.93 -10.24
CA GLY A 108 -12.34 19.10 -10.81
C GLY A 108 -12.63 19.40 -12.30
N SER A 109 -12.76 20.68 -12.65
CA SER A 109 -12.74 21.13 -14.06
C SER A 109 -11.31 21.46 -14.49
N ALA A 110 -10.97 21.26 -15.77
CA ALA A 110 -9.68 21.66 -16.35
C ALA A 110 -9.30 23.12 -16.03
N THR A 111 -10.29 24.02 -15.94
CA THR A 111 -10.08 25.45 -15.65
C THR A 111 -9.63 25.77 -14.23
N ALA A 112 -9.74 24.85 -13.26
CA ALA A 112 -9.36 25.11 -11.87
C ALA A 112 -7.88 24.81 -11.58
N ASN A 113 -7.17 24.13 -12.48
CA ASN A 113 -5.82 23.63 -12.22
C ASN A 113 -4.98 23.77 -13.50
N ALA A 114 -4.35 24.93 -13.75
CA ALA A 114 -3.56 25.15 -14.97
C ALA A 114 -2.17 24.49 -14.88
N ALA A 115 -2.16 23.19 -14.60
CA ALA A 115 -0.95 22.38 -14.62
C ALA A 115 -0.63 21.96 -16.06
N THR A 116 0.61 22.15 -16.51
CA THR A 116 1.10 21.57 -17.77
C THR A 116 1.65 20.17 -17.58
N THR A 117 2.20 19.88 -16.41
CA THR A 117 2.67 18.54 -16.05
C THR A 117 2.54 18.33 -14.54
N ILE A 118 1.92 17.22 -14.14
CA ILE A 118 2.00 16.71 -12.77
C ILE A 118 3.02 15.57 -12.73
N ASN A 119 4.00 15.69 -11.83
CA ASN A 119 5.08 14.71 -11.66
C ASN A 119 4.81 13.76 -10.50
N ALA A 120 4.10 14.24 -9.46
CA ALA A 120 3.76 13.44 -8.30
C ALA A 120 2.42 13.88 -7.72
N LEU A 121 1.71 12.89 -7.18
CA LEU A 121 0.48 13.04 -6.44
C LEU A 121 0.64 12.31 -5.12
N THR A 122 0.09 12.87 -4.05
CA THR A 122 -0.17 12.10 -2.84
C THR A 122 -1.52 12.48 -2.27
N LEU A 123 -2.20 11.47 -1.74
CA LEU A 123 -3.34 11.67 -0.86
C LEU A 123 -2.80 12.03 0.51
N GLN A 124 -3.23 13.17 1.03
CA GLN A 124 -3.03 13.50 2.43
C GLN A 124 -4.08 12.74 3.25
N PRO A 125 -3.80 12.39 4.51
CA PRO A 125 -4.40 13.30 5.44
C PRO A 125 -5.89 13.21 5.78
N ASP A 126 -6.39 14.41 5.62
CA ASP A 126 -7.74 14.94 5.60
C ASP A 126 -8.47 14.64 4.26
N GLY A 127 -7.97 13.72 3.44
CA GLY A 127 -8.54 13.40 2.13
C GLY A 127 -8.23 14.42 1.04
N LYS A 128 -7.39 15.43 1.33
CA LYS A 128 -6.91 16.40 0.35
C LYS A 128 -5.77 15.84 -0.47
N ILE A 129 -5.52 16.45 -1.61
CA ILE A 129 -4.58 15.93 -2.60
C ILE A 129 -3.46 16.94 -2.74
N LEU A 130 -2.24 16.53 -2.47
CA LEU A 130 -1.07 17.35 -2.78
C LEU A 130 -0.52 16.92 -4.13
N GLN A 131 -0.34 17.90 -5.01
CA GLN A 131 0.20 17.69 -6.34
C GLN A 131 1.48 18.53 -6.52
N ARG A 132 2.48 17.91 -7.15
CA ARG A 132 3.71 18.56 -7.58
C ARG A 132 3.74 18.61 -9.10
N GLY A 133 4.02 19.77 -9.65
CA GLY A 133 4.02 19.94 -11.10
C GLY A 133 4.49 21.30 -11.58
N ASN A 134 4.37 21.49 -12.88
CA ASN A 134 4.49 22.78 -13.53
C ASN A 134 3.12 23.42 -13.66
N PHE A 135 2.93 24.60 -13.07
CA PHE A 135 1.69 25.34 -13.13
C PHE A 135 1.90 26.66 -13.86
N VAL A 136 1.07 26.92 -14.88
CA VAL A 136 1.14 28.13 -15.70
C VAL A 136 0.31 29.26 -15.07
N SER A 137 -0.65 28.90 -14.21
CA SER A 137 -1.45 29.84 -13.41
C SER A 137 -2.32 29.08 -12.40
N VAL A 138 -2.24 29.41 -11.11
CA VAL A 138 -3.29 29.03 -10.15
C VAL A 138 -3.93 30.31 -9.69
N SER A 139 -5.16 30.57 -10.15
CA SER A 139 -5.95 31.70 -9.65
C SER A 139 -6.49 31.35 -8.27
N ILE A 140 -5.78 31.73 -7.23
CA ILE A 140 -6.33 31.77 -5.87
C ILE A 140 -7.07 33.10 -5.71
N ALA A 141 -8.40 33.06 -5.54
CA ALA A 141 -9.16 34.27 -5.25
C ALA A 141 -8.55 34.97 -4.01
N PRO A 142 -8.34 36.30 -4.04
CA PRO A 142 -7.69 36.96 -2.93
C PRO A 142 -8.57 36.87 -1.68
N VAL A 143 -7.94 36.55 -0.55
CA VAL A 143 -8.56 36.58 0.79
C VAL A 143 -8.97 38.02 1.19
N VAL A 144 -8.48 39.03 0.47
CA VAL A 144 -8.74 40.45 0.72
C VAL A 144 -9.44 41.11 -0.48
N PRO A 145 -10.61 41.74 -0.31
CA PRO A 145 -11.25 42.52 -1.37
C PRO A 145 -10.33 43.65 -1.84
N GLY A 146 -10.03 43.70 -3.14
CA GLY A 146 -9.31 44.82 -3.78
C GLY A 146 -7.85 44.57 -4.19
N THR A 147 -7.31 43.36 -4.06
CA THR A 147 -5.99 43.02 -4.62
C THR A 147 -6.11 42.33 -5.98
N THR A 148 -5.18 42.62 -6.90
CA THR A 148 -5.13 41.99 -8.22
C THR A 148 -4.49 40.60 -8.14
N ASN A 149 -5.05 39.67 -8.91
CA ASN A 149 -4.60 38.29 -9.04
C ASN A 149 -3.18 38.27 -9.64
N THR A 150 -2.15 37.90 -8.87
CA THR A 150 -0.78 37.84 -9.39
C THR A 150 -0.56 36.50 -10.10
N THR A 151 -0.42 36.54 -11.42
CA THR A 151 -0.05 35.38 -12.24
C THR A 151 1.44 35.10 -12.10
N THR A 152 1.80 34.03 -11.40
CA THR A 152 3.17 33.49 -11.41
C THR A 152 3.15 32.06 -11.95
N SER A 153 3.87 31.84 -13.05
CA SER A 153 4.24 30.50 -13.51
C SER A 153 5.32 29.97 -12.56
N SER A 154 4.91 29.12 -11.62
CA SER A 154 5.80 28.55 -10.61
C SER A 154 5.81 27.03 -10.75
N PHE A 155 6.99 26.42 -10.74
CA PHE A 155 7.17 25.04 -10.34
C PHE A 155 6.58 24.91 -8.93
N GLY A 156 5.40 24.31 -8.84
CA GLY A 156 4.49 24.55 -7.74
C GLY A 156 4.19 23.27 -6.98
N LEU A 157 3.93 23.44 -5.70
CA LEU A 157 3.06 22.52 -4.98
C LEU A 157 1.69 23.18 -4.93
N VAL A 158 0.66 22.41 -5.22
CA VAL A 158 -0.72 22.85 -5.11
C VAL A 158 -1.45 21.79 -4.30
N ARG A 159 -2.28 22.23 -3.36
CA ARG A 159 -3.19 21.35 -2.67
C ARG A 159 -4.59 21.49 -3.27
N LEU A 160 -5.23 20.37 -3.52
CA LEU A 160 -6.63 20.27 -3.93
C LEU A 160 -7.44 19.69 -2.77
N ALA A 161 -8.70 20.09 -2.65
CA ALA A 161 -9.69 19.37 -1.88
C ALA A 161 -9.99 18.00 -2.52
N ALA A 162 -10.73 17.16 -1.80
CA ALA A 162 -11.07 15.81 -2.25
C ALA A 162 -11.86 15.82 -3.59
N ASP A 163 -12.58 16.89 -3.91
CA ASP A 163 -13.31 17.07 -5.17
C ASP A 163 -12.44 17.62 -6.32
N GLY A 164 -11.16 17.87 -6.09
CA GLY A 164 -10.22 18.38 -7.10
C GLY A 164 -10.23 19.90 -7.26
N VAL A 165 -10.99 20.62 -6.43
CA VAL A 165 -10.95 22.10 -6.38
C VAL A 165 -9.71 22.55 -5.61
N PRO A 166 -8.96 23.57 -6.05
CA PRO A 166 -7.84 24.12 -5.28
C PRO A 166 -8.25 24.50 -3.86
N ASP A 167 -7.49 24.03 -2.88
CA ASP A 167 -7.75 24.31 -1.47
C ASP A 167 -7.15 25.66 -1.07
N SER A 168 -8.01 26.68 -0.96
CA SER A 168 -7.62 28.04 -0.58
C SER A 168 -7.18 28.20 0.88
N SER A 169 -7.32 27.17 1.72
CA SER A 169 -6.83 27.21 3.11
C SER A 169 -5.30 27.09 3.24
N VAL A 170 -4.61 26.81 2.13
CA VAL A 170 -3.15 26.79 2.03
C VAL A 170 -2.71 27.74 0.93
N THR A 171 -2.31 28.96 1.32
CA THR A 171 -1.63 29.90 0.44
C THR A 171 -0.14 29.54 0.40
N ILE A 172 0.29 28.82 -0.64
CA ILE A 172 1.72 28.65 -0.94
C ILE A 172 2.17 29.88 -1.73
N SER A 173 2.16 31.05 -1.09
CA SER A 173 2.68 32.29 -1.68
C SER A 173 4.17 32.42 -1.35
N GLY A 174 5.04 32.46 -2.37
CA GLY A 174 6.45 32.82 -2.16
C GLY A 174 7.53 32.14 -3.00
N PHE A 175 7.21 31.41 -4.08
CA PHE A 175 8.22 30.70 -4.87
C PHE A 175 8.52 31.35 -6.24
N ALA A 176 8.64 32.67 -6.28
CA ALA A 176 9.24 33.34 -7.43
C ALA A 176 10.76 33.06 -7.41
N GLY A 177 11.28 32.35 -8.42
CA GLY A 177 12.73 32.20 -8.62
C GLY A 177 13.41 30.97 -8.01
N LEU A 178 12.66 29.93 -7.59
CA LEU A 178 13.30 28.67 -7.16
C LEU A 178 13.78 27.85 -8.37
N THR A 179 15.08 27.52 -8.36
CA THR A 179 15.71 26.62 -9.32
C THR A 179 16.15 25.34 -8.60
N GLN A 180 15.40 24.23 -8.77
CA GLN A 180 15.62 22.83 -8.29
C GLN A 180 15.28 22.49 -6.81
N ASP A 181 14.93 21.27 -6.38
CA ASP A 181 14.32 20.08 -7.04
C ASP A 181 13.64 19.08 -6.05
N SER A 182 13.60 19.37 -4.75
CA SER A 182 13.20 18.37 -3.74
C SER A 182 12.15 18.92 -2.79
N SER A 183 10.94 18.37 -2.87
CA SER A 183 9.92 18.52 -1.83
C SER A 183 9.61 17.16 -1.23
N VAL A 184 9.78 17.01 0.08
CA VAL A 184 9.43 15.81 0.82
C VAL A 184 8.17 16.09 1.60
N ILE A 185 7.18 15.22 1.43
CA ILE A 185 6.02 15.20 2.30
C ILE A 185 6.44 14.38 3.49
N LEU A 186 6.52 15.03 4.64
CA LEU A 186 6.83 14.37 5.88
C LEU A 186 5.61 13.55 6.31
N ASP A 187 5.84 12.50 7.09
CA ASP A 187 4.79 11.60 7.57
C ASP A 187 3.70 12.32 8.41
N ASP A 188 3.97 13.56 8.83
CA ASP A 188 3.05 14.46 9.54
C ASP A 188 2.21 15.39 8.64
N GLY A 189 2.27 15.20 7.32
CA GLY A 189 1.55 16.02 6.34
C GLY A 189 2.16 17.41 6.11
N ARG A 190 3.23 17.77 6.83
CA ARG A 190 4.02 18.98 6.53
C ARG A 190 4.80 18.74 5.25
N ILE A 191 4.96 19.82 4.51
CA ILE A 191 5.72 19.82 3.27
C ILE A 191 7.06 20.44 3.59
N LEU A 192 8.12 19.67 3.38
CA LEU A 192 9.48 20.13 3.38
C LEU A 192 9.85 20.52 1.95
N VAL A 193 10.15 21.79 1.71
CA VAL A 193 10.64 22.24 0.40
C VAL A 193 12.09 22.65 0.55
N ALA A 194 12.99 21.95 -0.16
CA ALA A 194 14.39 22.36 -0.28
C ALA A 194 14.48 23.46 -1.33
N HIS A 195 15.16 24.57 -1.01
CA HIS A 195 15.57 25.57 -1.98
C HIS A 195 17.08 25.84 -1.92
N ALA A 196 17.70 26.06 -3.08
CA ALA A 196 19.00 26.71 -3.20
C ALA A 196 18.76 28.06 -3.88
N THR A 197 19.05 29.17 -3.22
CA THR A 197 19.01 30.48 -3.87
C THR A 197 20.40 30.82 -4.43
N PRO A 198 20.53 31.16 -5.73
CA PRO A 198 21.60 32.04 -6.17
C PRO A 198 21.14 33.50 -6.07
N SER A 199 21.74 34.19 -5.10
CA SER A 199 21.99 35.64 -4.96
C SER A 199 20.83 36.67 -4.92
N LEU A 200 20.78 37.41 -3.82
CA LEU A 200 21.26 38.80 -3.78
C LEU A 200 21.99 38.99 -2.44
N ALA A 201 23.31 39.05 -2.49
CA ALA A 201 24.17 39.19 -1.33
C ALA A 201 24.13 40.63 -0.79
N LEU A 202 23.87 40.77 0.50
CA LEU A 202 24.67 41.65 1.35
C LEU A 202 25.42 40.71 2.31
N ASN A 203 26.74 40.55 2.12
CA ASN A 203 27.68 39.81 2.98
C ASN A 203 27.83 38.28 2.84
N GLY A 204 27.89 37.73 1.62
CA GLY A 204 28.69 36.50 1.36
C GLY A 204 28.29 35.16 2.01
N ASP A 205 27.27 35.08 2.85
CA ASP A 205 26.78 33.82 3.42
C ASP A 205 25.84 33.10 2.45
N VAL A 206 26.26 31.95 1.91
CA VAL A 206 25.34 30.99 1.27
C VAL A 206 24.51 30.33 2.37
N ARG A 207 23.23 30.71 2.50
CA ARG A 207 22.29 30.02 3.39
C ARG A 207 21.41 29.07 2.61
N THR A 208 21.62 27.77 2.82
CA THR A 208 20.62 26.74 2.49
C THR A 208 19.48 26.83 3.50
N GLY A 209 18.25 27.04 3.04
CA GLY A 209 17.07 27.16 3.89
C GLY A 209 16.13 25.97 3.75
N LEU A 210 15.51 25.58 4.87
CA LEU A 210 14.47 24.56 4.94
C LEU A 210 13.17 25.24 5.39
N THR A 211 12.13 25.25 4.56
CA THR A 211 10.83 25.82 4.95
C THR A 211 9.86 24.72 5.29
N LEU A 212 9.30 24.79 6.50
CA LEU A 212 8.31 23.87 7.05
C LEU A 212 6.95 24.58 7.08
N LEU A 213 5.99 24.12 6.28
CA LEU A 213 4.62 24.67 6.29
C LEU A 213 3.77 23.94 7.34
N VAL A 214 3.09 24.70 8.22
CA VAL A 214 2.20 24.18 9.28
C VAL A 214 0.84 24.90 9.21
N PRO A 215 -0.32 24.20 9.29
CA PRO A 215 -1.63 24.84 9.40
C PRO A 215 -1.77 25.66 10.69
N GLN A 216 -2.45 26.80 10.65
CA GLN A 216 -2.59 27.73 11.77
C GLN A 216 -3.73 27.34 12.75
N THR A 217 -3.39 27.27 14.05
CA THR A 217 -4.22 27.23 15.29
C THR A 217 -5.05 25.97 15.64
N GLY A 218 -4.86 25.43 16.87
CA GLY A 218 -5.51 24.23 17.46
C GLY A 218 -4.69 22.92 17.43
N ILE A 219 -4.84 22.03 18.44
CA ILE A 219 -4.29 20.66 18.41
C ILE A 219 -4.90 19.92 17.20
N GLY A 220 -4.25 20.03 16.05
CA GLY A 220 -4.61 19.40 14.80
C GLY A 220 -3.62 18.30 14.47
N PHE A 221 -4.08 17.22 13.85
CA PHE A 221 -3.22 16.09 13.50
C PHE A 221 -2.95 16.07 11.99
N GLY A 222 -1.72 15.73 11.60
CA GLY A 222 -1.51 14.96 10.37
C GLY A 222 -2.09 13.57 10.61
N SER A 223 -3.01 13.10 9.77
CA SER A 223 -3.77 11.86 10.01
C SER A 223 -2.86 10.70 10.34
N VAL A 224 -3.30 9.91 11.32
CA VAL A 224 -2.78 8.58 11.54
C VAL A 224 -3.45 7.64 10.54
N LEU A 225 -2.66 7.22 9.56
CA LEU A 225 -2.74 5.96 8.80
C LEU A 225 -3.82 5.72 7.76
N ARG A 226 -3.31 5.10 6.69
CA ARG A 226 -4.00 4.34 5.67
C ARG A 226 -4.60 3.06 6.27
N PRO A 227 -5.69 2.52 5.70
CA PRO A 227 -6.12 1.16 5.99
C PRO A 227 -4.95 0.20 5.85
N THR A 228 -4.67 -0.58 6.89
CA THR A 228 -3.54 -1.51 6.89
C THR A 228 -4.06 -2.93 6.81
N TYR A 229 -3.66 -3.63 5.74
CA TYR A 229 -3.97 -5.03 5.54
C TYR A 229 -2.73 -5.87 5.84
N VAL A 230 -2.85 -6.82 6.76
CA VAL A 230 -1.78 -7.75 7.12
C VAL A 230 -2.29 -9.17 7.25
N VAL A 231 -1.41 -10.13 7.04
CA VAL A 231 -1.66 -11.53 7.36
C VAL A 231 -1.21 -11.79 8.79
N ALA A 232 -1.96 -12.60 9.54
CA ALA A 232 -1.62 -13.00 10.90
C ALA A 232 -0.19 -13.59 10.95
N GLY A 233 0.56 -13.25 12.00
CA GLY A 233 1.98 -13.56 12.13
C GLY A 233 2.92 -12.46 11.65
N GLN A 234 2.46 -11.51 10.84
CA GLN A 234 3.26 -10.36 10.43
C GLN A 234 3.38 -9.32 11.54
N ASN A 235 4.46 -8.54 11.51
CA ASN A 235 4.60 -7.35 12.34
C ASN A 235 4.02 -6.14 11.61
N VAL A 236 3.32 -5.28 12.32
CA VAL A 236 2.76 -4.05 11.76
C VAL A 236 2.93 -2.91 12.73
N THR A 237 3.37 -1.76 12.22
CA THR A 237 3.45 -0.54 13.00
C THR A 237 2.45 0.45 12.43
N SER A 238 1.80 1.16 13.34
CA SER A 238 1.03 2.32 13.02
C SER A 238 1.95 3.39 12.42
N GLY A 239 1.39 4.27 11.61
CA GLY A 239 1.95 5.56 11.29
C GLY A 239 2.09 6.38 12.57
N THR A 240 2.97 7.37 12.50
CA THR A 240 3.37 8.17 13.63
C THR A 240 2.36 9.29 13.87
N VAL A 241 1.83 9.38 15.08
CA VAL A 241 0.97 10.50 15.53
C VAL A 241 1.87 11.70 15.78
N PHE A 242 1.67 12.76 15.01
CA PHE A 242 2.30 14.05 15.25
C PHE A 242 1.24 15.05 15.70
N PRO A 243 1.30 15.53 16.96
CA PRO A 243 0.47 16.63 17.36
C PRO A 243 0.91 17.89 16.63
N GLY A 244 -0.05 18.69 16.18
CA GLY A 244 0.15 19.96 15.49
C GLY A 244 0.66 21.05 16.44
N ASN A 245 -0.03 22.19 16.50
CA ASN A 245 0.34 23.18 17.51
C ASN A 245 -0.05 22.65 18.90
N THR A 246 0.92 22.63 19.80
CA THR A 246 0.74 22.28 21.21
C THR A 246 1.30 23.41 22.04
N THR A 247 0.70 23.66 23.19
CA THR A 247 1.17 24.71 24.12
C THR A 247 2.13 24.16 25.18
N GLY A 248 2.48 22.87 25.11
CA GLY A 248 3.35 22.19 26.07
C GLY A 248 3.58 20.71 25.73
N PRO A 249 4.10 19.94 26.71
CA PRO A 249 4.27 18.49 26.59
C PRO A 249 2.95 17.78 26.29
N VAL A 250 3.04 16.68 25.54
CA VAL A 250 1.90 15.90 25.07
C VAL A 250 1.92 14.49 25.62
N THR A 251 0.74 13.95 25.89
CA THR A 251 0.51 12.54 26.22
C THR A 251 -0.35 11.88 25.14
N TYR A 252 -0.17 10.58 24.93
CA TYR A 252 -0.87 9.79 23.92
C TYR A 252 -1.66 8.67 24.60
N GLN A 253 -2.82 8.33 24.05
CA GLN A 253 -3.61 7.17 24.43
C GLN A 253 -4.26 6.57 23.18
N TRP A 254 -3.74 5.42 22.75
CA TRP A 254 -4.36 4.64 21.68
C TRP A 254 -5.64 3.96 22.17
N ARG A 255 -6.60 3.82 21.26
CA ARG A 255 -7.90 3.20 21.51
C ARG A 255 -8.27 2.22 20.41
N LYS A 256 -8.97 1.14 20.76
CA LYS A 256 -9.61 0.19 19.84
C LYS A 256 -11.12 0.31 19.98
N GLY A 257 -11.81 0.64 18.89
CA GLY A 257 -13.26 0.87 18.91
C GLY A 257 -13.69 1.91 19.93
N GLY A 258 -12.88 2.96 20.13
CA GLY A 258 -13.13 4.01 21.13
C GLY A 258 -12.73 3.68 22.58
N THR A 259 -12.31 2.45 22.87
CA THR A 259 -11.87 2.03 24.23
C THR A 259 -10.35 2.12 24.37
N PRO A 260 -9.78 2.68 25.47
CA PRO A 260 -8.34 2.69 25.71
C PRO A 260 -7.69 1.32 25.54
N LEU A 261 -6.66 1.27 24.71
CA LEU A 261 -5.91 0.07 24.41
C LEU A 261 -4.80 -0.12 25.45
N ALA A 262 -4.83 -1.26 26.14
CA ALA A 262 -3.75 -1.66 27.03
C ALA A 262 -2.63 -2.36 26.24
N PRO A 263 -1.36 -2.23 26.66
CA PRO A 263 -0.28 -2.98 26.06
C PRO A 263 -0.45 -4.48 26.32
N VAL A 264 0.00 -5.31 25.38
CA VAL A 264 0.05 -6.76 25.51
C VAL A 264 1.50 -7.16 25.48
N ALA A 265 1.99 -7.83 26.53
CA ALA A 265 3.39 -8.23 26.64
C ALA A 265 3.87 -8.93 25.35
N ASP A 266 5.04 -8.51 24.85
CA ASP A 266 5.71 -9.02 23.66
C ASP A 266 4.91 -8.95 22.34
N ARG A 267 3.75 -8.29 22.32
CA ARG A 267 2.85 -8.22 21.15
C ARG A 267 2.36 -6.83 20.81
N ILE A 268 1.82 -6.07 21.76
CA ILE A 268 1.25 -4.74 21.50
C ILE A 268 2.01 -3.71 22.35
N ALA A 269 2.74 -2.83 21.69
CA ALA A 269 3.58 -1.82 22.31
C ALA A 269 3.26 -0.41 21.80
N GLY A 270 3.64 0.62 22.57
CA GLY A 270 3.45 2.02 22.15
C GLY A 270 2.03 2.57 22.32
N THR A 271 1.20 1.95 23.17
CA THR A 271 -0.17 2.39 23.48
C THR A 271 -0.25 3.81 24.06
N ASN A 272 0.87 4.34 24.54
CA ASN A 272 1.01 5.70 25.06
C ASN A 272 2.13 6.47 24.36
N SER A 273 2.43 6.11 23.11
CA SER A 273 3.49 6.70 22.29
C SER A 273 2.94 7.18 20.95
N ARG A 274 3.78 7.85 20.18
CA ARG A 274 3.42 8.32 18.82
C ARG A 274 3.11 7.17 17.87
N THR A 275 3.65 5.99 18.10
CA THR A 275 3.47 4.81 17.24
C THR A 275 2.95 3.65 18.06
N LEU A 276 1.94 2.96 17.53
CA LEU A 276 1.41 1.71 18.04
C LEU A 276 2.01 0.56 17.23
N ALA A 277 2.62 -0.42 17.86
CA ALA A 277 3.26 -1.55 17.19
C ALA A 277 2.60 -2.87 17.58
N PHE A 278 2.40 -3.73 16.59
CA PHE A 278 1.94 -5.10 16.73
C PHE A 278 3.04 -6.04 16.25
N THR A 279 3.46 -6.96 17.10
CA THR A 279 4.35 -8.07 16.78
C THR A 279 3.51 -9.34 16.69
N ASN A 280 3.77 -10.18 15.67
CA ASN A 280 3.07 -11.44 15.47
C ASN A 280 1.53 -11.24 15.46
N THR A 281 1.03 -10.34 14.61
CA THR A 281 -0.38 -9.89 14.58
C THR A 281 -1.38 -11.04 14.55
N GLN A 282 -2.49 -10.93 15.26
CA GLN A 282 -3.54 -11.96 15.36
C GLN A 282 -4.85 -11.47 14.74
N VAL A 283 -5.72 -12.40 14.34
CA VAL A 283 -7.04 -12.05 13.77
C VAL A 283 -7.87 -11.22 14.75
N SER A 284 -7.71 -11.46 16.06
CA SER A 284 -8.34 -10.67 17.13
C SER A 284 -7.87 -9.22 17.20
N ASP A 285 -6.73 -8.89 16.58
CA ASP A 285 -6.22 -7.51 16.52
C ASP A 285 -6.98 -6.69 15.49
N ALA A 286 -7.74 -7.30 14.57
CA ALA A 286 -8.55 -6.57 13.61
C ALA A 286 -9.54 -5.62 14.32
N GLY A 287 -9.72 -4.43 13.74
CA GLY A 287 -10.62 -3.42 14.27
C GLY A 287 -10.23 -2.00 13.89
N THR A 288 -11.00 -1.05 14.42
CA THR A 288 -10.80 0.38 14.22
C THR A 288 -9.97 0.96 15.36
N TYR A 289 -8.96 1.75 15.02
CA TYR A 289 -8.03 2.33 15.97
C TYR A 289 -7.92 3.85 15.79
N ASP A 290 -7.83 4.58 16.89
CA ASP A 290 -7.58 6.01 16.94
C ASP A 290 -6.68 6.35 18.14
N CYS A 291 -6.09 7.54 18.14
CA CYS A 291 -5.24 8.03 19.21
C CYS A 291 -5.80 9.33 19.78
N VAL A 292 -5.89 9.42 21.11
CA VAL A 292 -6.16 10.66 21.82
C VAL A 292 -4.83 11.29 22.21
N VAL A 293 -4.64 12.56 21.89
CA VAL A 293 -3.48 13.34 22.31
C VAL A 293 -3.93 14.49 23.18
N THR A 294 -3.25 14.65 24.31
CA THR A 294 -3.59 15.67 25.32
C THR A 294 -2.38 16.52 25.66
N ASP A 295 -2.56 17.83 25.65
CA ASP A 295 -1.62 18.81 26.21
C ASP A 295 -2.30 19.65 27.31
N GLY A 296 -1.64 20.73 27.75
CA GLY A 296 -2.17 21.62 28.78
C GLY A 296 -3.40 22.44 28.36
N ALA A 297 -3.70 22.55 27.07
CA ALA A 297 -4.85 23.28 26.53
C ALA A 297 -6.07 22.37 26.30
N GLY A 298 -5.88 21.05 26.17
CA GLY A 298 -6.96 20.08 26.07
C GLY A 298 -6.58 18.79 25.36
N SER A 299 -7.59 18.04 24.94
CA SER A 299 -7.42 16.78 24.20
C SER A 299 -8.04 16.86 22.81
N ALA A 300 -7.39 16.23 21.84
CA ALA A 300 -7.94 15.99 20.51
C ALA A 300 -7.77 14.52 20.12
N THR A 301 -8.65 14.01 19.25
CA THR A 301 -8.61 12.63 18.75
C THR A 301 -8.22 12.62 17.28
N THR A 302 -7.34 11.71 16.88
CA THR A 302 -6.97 11.50 15.47
C THR A 302 -8.15 10.95 14.67
N ASN A 303 -8.05 10.99 13.34
CA ASN A 303 -8.87 10.12 12.50
C ASN A 303 -8.62 8.65 12.86
N SER A 304 -9.61 7.80 12.64
CA SER A 304 -9.47 6.37 12.83
C SER A 304 -8.90 5.68 11.59
N PHE A 305 -8.09 4.64 11.79
CA PHE A 305 -7.71 3.71 10.73
C PHE A 305 -8.25 2.31 11.02
N VAL A 306 -8.39 1.49 9.98
CA VAL A 306 -8.83 0.10 10.09
C VAL A 306 -7.63 -0.83 9.92
N LEU A 307 -7.39 -1.67 10.94
CA LEU A 307 -6.49 -2.81 10.84
C LEU A 307 -7.31 -4.02 10.40
N THR A 308 -7.03 -4.52 9.20
CA THR A 308 -7.59 -5.79 8.71
C THR A 308 -6.52 -6.86 8.83
N VAL A 309 -6.84 -7.94 9.54
CA VAL A 309 -5.92 -9.07 9.72
C VAL A 309 -6.53 -10.32 9.09
N ALA A 310 -5.97 -10.76 7.98
CA ALA A 310 -6.33 -12.02 7.35
C ALA A 310 -5.63 -13.19 8.06
N ALA A 311 -6.29 -14.33 8.17
CA ALA A 311 -5.63 -15.53 8.68
C ALA A 311 -4.50 -15.98 7.73
N ALA A 312 -3.41 -16.48 8.31
CA ALA A 312 -2.36 -17.11 7.53
C ALA A 312 -2.84 -18.50 7.08
N ALA A 313 -2.73 -18.79 5.78
CA ALA A 313 -2.92 -20.14 5.28
C ALA A 313 -1.85 -21.07 5.87
N PRO A 314 -2.22 -22.28 6.32
CA PRO A 314 -1.23 -23.23 6.80
C PRO A 314 -0.31 -23.66 5.66
N THR A 315 0.98 -23.44 5.83
CA THR A 315 2.02 -23.99 4.94
C THR A 315 2.58 -25.23 5.57
N VAL A 316 2.78 -26.29 4.78
CA VAL A 316 3.29 -27.57 5.26
C VAL A 316 4.63 -27.86 4.59
N SER A 317 5.57 -28.43 5.33
CA SER A 317 6.82 -29.01 4.80
C SER A 317 7.05 -30.40 5.36
N LEU A 318 7.59 -31.29 4.53
CA LEU A 318 8.10 -32.60 4.96
C LEU A 318 9.58 -32.48 5.35
N PRO A 319 10.10 -33.32 6.26
CA PRO A 319 11.53 -33.37 6.57
C PRO A 319 12.33 -33.76 5.32
N ALA A 320 13.49 -33.13 5.15
CA ALA A 320 14.47 -33.60 4.19
C ALA A 320 14.89 -35.02 4.59
N ALA A 321 14.60 -36.01 3.75
CA ALA A 321 15.03 -37.37 4.02
C ALA A 321 16.56 -37.46 3.97
N SER A 322 17.15 -38.18 4.92
CA SER A 322 18.54 -38.68 4.86
C SER A 322 18.68 -39.79 3.80
N ALA A 323 18.08 -39.61 2.63
CA ALA A 323 18.18 -40.50 1.49
C ALA A 323 18.88 -39.74 0.37
N THR A 324 19.82 -40.38 -0.31
CA THR A 324 20.48 -39.88 -1.52
C THR A 324 19.44 -39.50 -2.59
N ALA A 325 18.92 -38.28 -2.53
CA ALA A 325 17.93 -37.75 -3.44
C ALA A 325 18.64 -36.91 -4.51
N ALA A 326 18.52 -37.33 -5.77
CA ALA A 326 18.79 -36.48 -6.90
C ALA A 326 17.83 -35.29 -6.84
N SER A 327 18.38 -34.11 -6.56
CA SER A 327 17.62 -32.90 -6.33
C SER A 327 17.11 -32.34 -7.66
N SER A 328 15.80 -32.24 -7.84
CA SER A 328 15.22 -31.22 -8.73
C SER A 328 13.94 -30.68 -8.12
N SER A 329 13.94 -29.37 -7.91
CA SER A 329 12.88 -28.60 -7.27
C SER A 329 11.68 -28.49 -8.22
N THR A 330 10.63 -29.28 -8.00
CA THR A 330 9.19 -29.05 -8.30
C THR A 330 8.36 -30.34 -8.29
N ALA A 331 8.97 -31.53 -8.27
CA ALA A 331 8.26 -32.80 -8.17
C ALA A 331 8.06 -33.24 -6.71
N SER A 332 6.93 -33.87 -6.40
CA SER A 332 6.67 -34.54 -5.12
C SER A 332 7.86 -35.44 -4.75
N PRO A 333 8.47 -35.28 -3.57
CA PRO A 333 9.64 -36.07 -3.21
C PRO A 333 9.28 -37.54 -3.22
N THR A 334 10.07 -38.32 -3.97
CA THR A 334 10.02 -39.78 -3.93
C THR A 334 11.07 -40.27 -2.95
N LEU A 335 10.66 -41.09 -2.00
CA LEU A 335 11.50 -41.65 -0.94
C LEU A 335 11.60 -43.15 -1.13
N THR A 336 12.83 -43.66 -1.15
CA THR A 336 13.12 -45.10 -1.28
C THR A 336 13.75 -45.62 0.00
N TYR A 337 13.21 -46.70 0.56
CA TYR A 337 13.69 -47.33 1.79
C TYR A 337 13.78 -48.85 1.65
N ARG A 338 14.60 -49.48 2.50
CA ARG A 338 14.62 -50.95 2.59
C ARG A 338 13.43 -51.45 3.39
N GLU A 339 12.86 -52.58 2.98
CA GLU A 339 11.88 -53.32 3.78
C GLU A 339 12.43 -53.61 5.18
N GLY A 340 11.58 -53.52 6.20
CA GLY A 340 11.94 -53.62 7.62
C GLY A 340 12.44 -52.32 8.27
N THR A 341 12.70 -51.26 7.50
CA THR A 341 13.07 -49.94 8.07
C THR A 341 11.89 -49.36 8.84
N SER A 342 12.09 -48.90 10.08
CA SER A 342 11.05 -48.16 10.80
C SER A 342 10.99 -46.71 10.31
N LEU A 343 9.82 -46.21 9.91
CA LEU A 343 9.67 -44.87 9.32
C LEU A 343 8.48 -44.10 9.91
N ALA A 344 8.71 -42.85 10.27
CA ALA A 344 7.67 -41.87 10.55
C ALA A 344 7.77 -40.69 9.58
N LEU A 345 6.64 -40.28 9.00
CA LEU A 345 6.51 -39.07 8.20
C LEU A 345 6.12 -37.91 9.11
N PHE A 346 6.78 -36.77 8.97
CA PHE A 346 6.49 -35.57 9.76
C PHE A 346 6.01 -34.44 8.87
N ALA A 347 5.04 -33.67 9.38
CA ALA A 347 4.56 -32.44 8.77
C ALA A 347 4.89 -31.29 9.72
N SER A 348 5.76 -30.38 9.28
CA SER A 348 5.95 -29.10 9.96
C SER A 348 5.00 -28.10 9.31
N ALA A 349 4.03 -27.60 10.09
CA ALA A 349 3.08 -26.61 9.60
C ALA A 349 3.22 -25.29 10.36
N SER A 350 3.11 -24.17 9.63
CA SER A 350 3.05 -22.83 10.19
C SER A 350 1.80 -22.11 9.70
N GLY A 351 1.20 -21.28 10.55
CA GLY A 351 -0.03 -20.55 10.25
C GLY A 351 -0.78 -20.19 11.53
N SER A 352 -1.90 -19.50 11.40
CA SER A 352 -2.75 -19.17 12.54
C SER A 352 -3.33 -20.45 13.16
N GLY A 353 -3.12 -20.68 14.45
CA GLY A 353 -3.64 -21.85 15.17
C GLY A 353 -5.13 -21.70 15.56
N PRO A 354 -5.79 -22.79 16.00
CA PRO A 354 -5.31 -24.17 16.09
C PRO A 354 -5.25 -24.86 14.73
N LEU A 355 -4.23 -25.72 14.53
CA LEU A 355 -4.03 -26.48 13.30
C LEU A 355 -4.64 -27.89 13.42
N SER A 356 -5.28 -28.36 12.35
CA SER A 356 -5.84 -29.71 12.22
C SER A 356 -5.16 -30.45 11.09
N TYR A 357 -4.78 -31.71 11.33
CA TYR A 357 -4.08 -32.56 10.37
C TYR A 357 -4.98 -33.73 9.96
N GLN A 358 -4.84 -34.17 8.71
CA GLN A 358 -5.41 -35.42 8.22
C GLN A 358 -4.46 -36.02 7.18
N TRP A 359 -3.91 -37.20 7.47
CA TRP A 359 -3.10 -37.93 6.50
C TRP A 359 -3.96 -38.79 5.57
N GLN A 360 -3.51 -38.91 4.34
CA GLN A 360 -4.13 -39.67 3.27
C GLN A 360 -3.11 -40.57 2.58
N ARG A 361 -3.56 -41.73 2.09
CA ARG A 361 -2.79 -42.61 1.20
C ARG A 361 -3.56 -42.81 -0.10
N GLY A 362 -2.93 -42.51 -1.23
CA GLY A 362 -3.59 -42.59 -2.54
C GLY A 362 -4.87 -41.73 -2.64
N GLY A 363 -4.93 -40.64 -1.88
CA GLY A 363 -6.10 -39.75 -1.79
C GLY A 363 -7.18 -40.15 -0.76
N VAL A 364 -7.06 -41.32 -0.13
CA VAL A 364 -8.01 -41.81 0.89
C VAL A 364 -7.51 -41.50 2.30
N ASP A 365 -8.38 -40.98 3.17
CA ASP A 365 -8.04 -40.67 4.56
C ASP A 365 -7.59 -41.93 5.31
N ILE A 366 -6.45 -41.83 6.01
CA ILE A 366 -6.00 -42.86 6.93
C ILE A 366 -6.73 -42.64 8.27
N PRO A 367 -7.56 -43.59 8.74
CA PRO A 367 -8.33 -43.41 9.96
C PRO A 367 -7.42 -43.14 11.19
N GLY A 368 -7.76 -42.10 11.97
CA GLY A 368 -7.03 -41.73 13.19
C GLY A 368 -5.70 -41.00 12.96
N ALA A 369 -5.25 -40.83 11.71
CA ALA A 369 -4.02 -40.13 11.39
C ALA A 369 -4.21 -38.60 11.37
N THR A 370 -4.45 -38.02 12.56
CA THR A 370 -4.75 -36.58 12.74
C THR A 370 -3.64 -35.81 13.48
N ALA A 371 -2.48 -36.43 13.65
CA ALA A 371 -1.31 -35.81 14.26
C ALA A 371 -0.38 -35.20 13.20
N SER A 372 0.55 -34.34 13.65
CA SER A 372 1.62 -33.81 12.81
C SER A 372 2.64 -34.86 12.35
N ALA A 373 2.57 -36.09 12.88
CA ALA A 373 3.37 -37.22 12.47
C ALA A 373 2.48 -38.42 12.11
N LEU A 374 2.88 -39.17 11.09
CA LEU A 374 2.32 -40.47 10.72
C LEU A 374 3.40 -41.54 10.88
N ASP A 375 3.25 -42.40 11.87
CA ASP A 375 4.12 -43.57 12.07
C ASP A 375 3.67 -44.72 11.16
N LEU A 376 4.57 -45.20 10.30
CA LEU A 376 4.33 -46.35 9.42
C LEU A 376 4.89 -47.65 10.01
N GLY A 377 5.62 -47.58 11.13
CA GLY A 377 6.32 -48.72 11.72
C GLY A 377 7.35 -49.32 10.76
N ALA A 378 7.63 -50.62 10.94
CA ALA A 378 8.52 -51.37 10.07
C ALA A 378 7.88 -51.55 8.67
N LEU A 379 8.53 -50.97 7.66
CA LEU A 379 8.03 -50.96 6.29
C LEU A 379 7.94 -52.37 5.70
N THR A 380 6.88 -52.59 4.92
CA THR A 380 6.62 -53.78 4.10
C THR A 380 6.25 -53.34 2.68
N ALA A 381 6.16 -54.27 1.74
CA ALA A 381 5.61 -53.98 0.41
C ALA A 381 4.21 -53.32 0.45
N ALA A 382 3.44 -53.57 1.51
CA ALA A 382 2.12 -52.97 1.72
C ALA A 382 2.17 -51.50 2.11
N ASN A 383 3.33 -50.90 2.38
CA ASN A 383 3.47 -49.47 2.71
C ASN A 383 3.73 -48.58 1.48
N VAL A 384 4.09 -49.15 0.32
CA VAL A 384 4.38 -48.42 -0.93
C VAL A 384 3.17 -47.59 -1.37
N GLY A 385 3.40 -46.33 -1.73
CA GLY A 385 2.33 -45.45 -2.22
C GLY A 385 2.56 -43.98 -1.94
N VAL A 386 1.63 -43.15 -2.41
CA VAL A 386 1.66 -41.70 -2.20
C VAL A 386 0.95 -41.36 -0.89
N TYR A 387 1.67 -40.68 0.00
CA TYR A 387 1.15 -40.14 1.25
C TYR A 387 1.01 -38.63 1.12
N THR A 388 -0.13 -38.13 1.56
CA THR A 388 -0.48 -36.71 1.52
C THR A 388 -0.95 -36.30 2.90
N VAL A 389 -0.59 -35.10 3.36
CA VAL A 389 -1.16 -34.51 4.57
C VAL A 389 -1.93 -33.25 4.22
N LYS A 390 -3.16 -33.16 4.69
CA LYS A 390 -3.98 -31.95 4.68
C LYS A 390 -3.83 -31.27 6.03
N VAL A 391 -3.41 -30.01 6.02
CA VAL A 391 -3.36 -29.18 7.23
C VAL A 391 -4.29 -28.02 7.06
N SER A 392 -5.22 -27.84 7.98
CA SER A 392 -6.20 -26.75 7.97
C SER A 392 -6.20 -26.02 9.30
N ASN A 393 -6.82 -24.84 9.32
CA ASN A 393 -7.27 -24.19 10.55
C ASN A 393 -8.74 -23.79 10.36
N SER A 394 -9.36 -23.22 11.39
CA SER A 394 -10.77 -22.82 11.35
C SER A 394 -11.09 -21.69 10.35
N ILE A 395 -10.09 -21.15 9.64
CA ILE A 395 -10.19 -19.88 8.92
C ILE A 395 -9.70 -19.98 7.46
N ALA A 396 -8.89 -20.98 7.10
CA ALA A 396 -8.30 -21.13 5.76
C ALA A 396 -8.42 -22.57 5.22
N PRO A 397 -8.57 -22.73 3.89
CA PRO A 397 -8.61 -24.05 3.25
C PRO A 397 -7.29 -24.82 3.46
N ALA A 398 -7.37 -26.14 3.42
CA ALA A 398 -6.25 -27.00 3.77
C ALA A 398 -5.04 -26.80 2.85
N GLY A 399 -3.86 -26.57 3.43
CA GLY A 399 -2.57 -26.74 2.75
C GLY A 399 -2.29 -28.24 2.55
N VAL A 400 -1.83 -28.62 1.36
CA VAL A 400 -1.63 -30.02 0.98
C VAL A 400 -0.18 -30.25 0.53
N VAL A 401 0.48 -31.23 1.13
CA VAL A 401 1.81 -31.70 0.68
C VAL A 401 1.79 -33.21 0.50
N SER A 402 2.41 -33.68 -0.59
CA SER A 402 2.45 -35.09 -0.97
C SER A 402 3.89 -35.59 -1.12
N ALA A 403 4.15 -36.82 -0.68
CA ALA A 403 5.37 -37.59 -0.92
C ALA A 403 5.04 -39.00 -1.39
N GLY A 404 5.84 -39.51 -2.31
CA GLY A 404 5.76 -40.91 -2.76
C GLY A 404 6.74 -41.79 -1.99
N LEU A 405 6.27 -42.92 -1.46
CA LEU A 405 7.11 -44.00 -0.97
C LEU A 405 7.21 -45.07 -2.06
N THR A 406 8.42 -45.39 -2.52
CA THR A 406 8.72 -46.42 -3.53
C THR A 406 9.57 -47.53 -2.97
#